data_AF-A0A3M1P342-F1
#
_entry.id   AF-A0A3M1P342-F1
#
_cell.length_a   1.000
_cell.length_b   1.000
_cell.length_c   1.000
_cell.angle_alpha   90.00
_cell.angle_beta   90.00
_cell.angle_gamma   90.00
#
_symmetry.space_group_name_H-M   'P 1'
#
loop_
_entity.id
_entity.type
_entity.pdbx_description
1 polymer ?
#
loop_
_entity_poly.entity_id
_entity_poly.type
_entity_poly.pdbx_seq_one_letter_code
_entity_poly.pdbx_strand_id
1 'polypeptide(L)'
;MELDRIIQQQNAALSKISQVSIEDAKKLLLENLRREYKREAAEVYKELVDKAKESASKEARKIITMAIERNAADHCVETTVSVVPLPSEELKGRIIGRDGRNIKAFE
;
A
#
# COMPACT_ATOMS: atom_id res chain seq x y z
N MET A 1 -18.58 56.49 -24.09
CA MET A 1 -17.41 56.74 -23.24
C MET A 1 -16.18 56.81 -24.14
N GLU A 2 -15.58 57.98 -24.28
CA GLU A 2 -14.39 58.22 -25.12
C GLU A 2 -13.17 57.40 -24.67
N LEU A 3 -13.11 57.12 -23.36
CA LEU A 3 -12.13 56.26 -22.71
C LEU A 3 -12.08 54.84 -23.30
N ASP A 4 -13.24 54.20 -23.49
CA ASP A 4 -13.29 52.83 -24.06
C ASP A 4 -12.75 52.78 -25.48
N ARG A 5 -12.95 53.86 -26.24
CA ARG A 5 -12.50 53.98 -27.62
C ARG A 5 -10.97 54.11 -27.70
N ILE A 6 -10.38 54.89 -26.79
CA ILE A 6 -8.92 55.05 -26.66
C ILE A 6 -8.28 53.72 -26.22
N ILE A 7 -8.89 53.02 -25.26
CA ILE A 7 -8.42 51.71 -24.81
C ILE A 7 -8.45 50.69 -25.95
N GLN A 8 -9.52 50.64 -26.74
CA GLN A 8 -9.60 49.75 -27.90
C GLN A 8 -8.52 50.06 -28.96
N GLN A 9 -8.26 51.34 -29.24
CA GLN A 9 -7.23 51.73 -30.20
C GLN A 9 -5.82 51.35 -29.72
N GLN A 10 -5.50 51.58 -28.44
CA GLN A 10 -4.22 51.17 -27.88
C GLN A 10 -4.06 49.65 -27.92
N ASN A 11 -5.09 48.90 -27.54
CA ASN A 11 -5.09 47.44 -27.58
C ASN A 11 -4.92 46.87 -28.99
N ALA A 12 -5.52 47.50 -29.99
CA ALA A 12 -5.35 47.14 -31.39
C ALA A 12 -3.91 47.44 -31.88
N ALA A 13 -3.35 48.60 -31.53
CA ALA A 13 -1.97 48.95 -31.86
C ALA A 13 -0.97 48.00 -31.20
N LEU A 14 -1.16 47.68 -29.91
CA LEU A 14 -0.36 46.71 -29.17
C LEU A 14 -0.44 45.30 -29.78
N SER A 15 -1.64 44.81 -30.12
CA SER A 15 -1.82 43.51 -30.79
C SER A 15 -1.09 43.44 -32.14
N LYS A 16 -1.03 44.57 -32.86
CA LYS A 16 -0.34 44.67 -34.15
C LYS A 16 1.18 44.63 -34.00
N ILE A 17 1.70 45.23 -32.93
CA ILE A 17 3.14 45.25 -32.59
C ILE A 17 3.59 43.90 -32.03
N SER A 18 2.79 43.26 -31.17
CA SER A 18 3.08 41.96 -30.56
C SER A 18 2.88 40.77 -31.52
N GLN A 19 2.31 41.00 -32.71
CA GLN A 19 1.87 39.96 -33.67
C GLN A 19 0.91 38.93 -33.08
N VAL A 20 0.32 39.22 -31.92
CA VAL A 20 -0.57 38.31 -31.18
C VAL A 20 -1.79 39.11 -30.77
N SER A 21 -2.96 38.67 -31.21
CA SER A 21 -4.22 39.27 -30.78
C SER A 21 -4.47 38.98 -29.30
N ILE A 22 -5.25 39.83 -28.62
CA ILE A 22 -5.66 39.60 -27.22
C ILE A 22 -6.36 38.24 -27.06
N GLU A 23 -7.14 37.82 -28.07
CA GLU A 23 -7.82 36.52 -28.11
C GLU A 23 -6.79 35.37 -28.12
N ASP A 24 -5.75 35.49 -28.92
CA ASP A 24 -4.70 34.48 -29.06
C ASP A 24 -3.81 34.42 -27.83
N ALA A 25 -3.50 35.57 -27.22
CA ALA A 25 -2.78 35.62 -25.95
C ALA A 25 -3.55 34.89 -24.83
N LYS A 26 -4.87 35.08 -24.76
CA LYS A 26 -5.73 34.34 -23.82
C LYS A 26 -5.74 32.84 -24.10
N LYS A 27 -5.83 32.44 -25.36
CA LYS A 27 -5.77 31.02 -25.75
C LYS A 27 -4.43 30.39 -25.36
N LEU A 28 -3.32 31.06 -25.66
CA LEU A 28 -1.98 30.58 -25.35
C LEU A 28 -1.76 30.42 -23.84
N LEU A 29 -2.24 31.40 -23.06
CA LEU A 29 -2.18 31.35 -21.60
C LEU A 29 -3.00 30.16 -21.04
N LEU A 30 -4.23 29.98 -21.52
CA LEU A 30 -5.08 28.86 -21.11
C LEU A 30 -4.47 27.50 -21.51
N GLU A 31 -3.85 27.41 -22.67
CA GLU A 31 -3.19 26.19 -23.13
C GLU A 31 -1.95 25.84 -22.29
N ASN A 32 -1.12 26.85 -21.97
CA ASN A 32 0.01 26.70 -21.07
C ASN A 32 -0.43 26.21 -19.70
N LEU A 33 -1.45 26.85 -19.13
CA LEU A 33 -2.00 26.51 -17.83
C LEU A 33 -2.56 25.08 -17.83
N ARG A 34 -3.30 24.68 -18.87
CA ARG A 34 -3.80 23.29 -19.01
C ARG A 34 -2.68 22.27 -19.06
N ARG A 35 -1.59 22.58 -19.77
CA ARG A 35 -0.42 21.70 -19.87
C ARG A 35 0.28 21.54 -18.53
N GLU A 36 0.41 22.62 -17.78
CA GLU A 36 0.99 22.62 -16.45
C GLU A 36 0.15 21.78 -15.47
N TYR A 37 -1.15 22.03 -15.40
CA TYR A 37 -2.07 21.23 -14.59
C TYR A 37 -2.07 19.75 -14.96
N LYS A 38 -1.99 19.42 -16.26
CA LYS A 38 -1.93 18.02 -16.71
C LYS A 38 -0.67 17.32 -16.21
N ARG A 39 0.45 18.04 -16.14
CA ARG A 39 1.70 17.49 -15.61
C ARG A 39 1.61 17.28 -14.10
N GLU A 40 1.14 18.28 -13.36
CA GLU A 40 0.98 18.19 -11.91
C GLU A 40 0.02 17.05 -11.53
N ALA A 41 -1.11 16.94 -12.23
CA ALA A 41 -2.06 15.85 -12.02
C ALA A 41 -1.43 14.47 -12.29
N ALA A 42 -0.56 14.34 -13.29
CA ALA A 42 0.15 13.10 -13.57
C ALA A 42 1.16 12.74 -12.48
N GLU A 43 1.86 13.74 -11.92
CA GLU A 43 2.80 13.55 -10.80
C GLU A 43 2.05 13.08 -9.54
N VAL A 44 0.95 13.76 -9.18
CA VAL A 44 0.09 13.36 -8.04
C VAL A 44 -0.47 11.95 -8.24
N TYR A 45 -0.97 11.64 -9.45
CA TYR A 45 -1.50 10.31 -9.75
C TYR A 45 -0.43 9.23 -9.59
N LYS A 46 0.78 9.48 -10.08
CA LYS A 46 1.91 8.55 -9.94
C LYS A 46 2.23 8.30 -8.47
N GLU A 47 2.34 9.36 -7.67
CA GLU A 47 2.63 9.24 -6.24
C GLU A 47 1.55 8.42 -5.50
N LEU A 48 0.28 8.65 -5.83
CA LEU A 48 -0.84 7.90 -5.25
C LEU A 48 -0.75 6.40 -5.57
N VAL A 49 -0.47 6.06 -6.83
CA VAL A 49 -0.32 4.66 -7.28
C VAL A 49 0.86 3.99 -6.59
N ASP A 50 1.99 4.68 -6.46
CA ASP A 50 3.19 4.12 -5.83
C ASP A 50 2.95 3.87 -4.33
N LYS A 51 2.32 4.81 -3.61
CA LYS A 51 1.91 4.61 -2.20
C LYS A 51 0.93 3.45 -2.03
N ALA A 52 -0.03 3.30 -2.95
CA ALA A 52 -0.98 2.20 -2.91
C ALA A 52 -0.29 0.84 -3.08
N LYS A 53 0.67 0.74 -4.02
CA LYS A 53 1.48 -0.48 -4.23
C LYS A 53 2.32 -0.83 -3.02
N GLU A 54 2.97 0.16 -2.40
CA GLU A 54 3.78 -0.06 -1.20
C GLU A 54 2.92 -0.58 -0.03
N SER A 55 1.78 0.06 0.19
CA SER A 55 0.82 -0.33 1.23
C SER A 55 0.29 -1.75 1.00
N ALA A 56 -0.09 -2.08 -0.24
CA ALA A 56 -0.54 -3.41 -0.62
C ALA A 56 0.56 -4.46 -0.40
N SER A 57 1.81 -4.16 -0.75
CA SER A 57 2.95 -5.07 -0.53
C SER A 57 3.21 -5.33 0.95
N LYS A 58 3.09 -4.28 1.79
CA LYS A 58 3.22 -4.40 3.24
C LYS A 58 2.12 -5.26 3.85
N GLU A 59 0.86 -5.04 3.44
CA GLU A 59 -0.26 -5.83 3.95
C GLU A 59 -0.19 -7.29 3.48
N ALA A 60 0.17 -7.53 2.22
CA ALA A 60 0.38 -8.89 1.71
C ALA A 60 1.43 -9.65 2.52
N ARG A 61 2.58 -9.01 2.83
CA ARG A 61 3.61 -9.62 3.68
C ARG A 61 3.06 -9.97 5.06
N LYS A 62 2.31 -9.06 5.68
CA LYS A 62 1.68 -9.30 6.99
C LYS A 62 0.73 -10.50 6.95
N ILE A 63 -0.13 -10.58 5.94
CA ILE A 63 -1.08 -11.71 5.78
C ILE A 63 -0.32 -13.02 5.61
N ILE A 64 0.72 -13.06 4.78
CA ILE A 64 1.54 -14.26 4.58
C ILE A 64 2.22 -14.68 5.89
N THR A 65 2.81 -13.75 6.62
CA THR A 65 3.41 -14.04 7.93
C THR A 65 2.39 -14.61 8.90
N MET A 66 1.21 -14.01 9.02
CA MET A 66 0.14 -14.52 9.89
C MET A 66 -0.33 -15.92 9.47
N ALA A 67 -0.39 -16.20 8.17
CA ALA A 67 -0.72 -17.52 7.67
C ALA A 67 0.35 -18.54 8.05
N ILE A 68 1.63 -18.21 7.90
CA ILE A 68 2.74 -19.08 8.32
C ILE A 68 2.68 -19.35 9.82
N GLU A 69 2.53 -18.31 10.64
CA GLU A 69 2.46 -18.43 12.11
C GLU A 69 1.32 -19.36 12.56
N ARG A 70 0.14 -19.23 11.94
CA ARG A 70 -1.01 -20.11 12.23
C ARG A 70 -0.72 -21.56 11.90
N ASN A 71 -0.14 -21.84 10.73
CA ASN A 71 0.14 -23.22 10.30
C ASN A 71 1.34 -23.84 11.04
N ALA A 72 2.31 -23.03 11.47
CA ALA A 72 3.47 -23.51 12.22
C ALA A 72 3.07 -24.09 13.57
N ALA A 73 2.10 -23.47 14.27
CA ALA A 73 1.60 -23.97 15.54
C ALA A 73 0.95 -25.35 15.38
N ASP A 74 0.05 -25.51 14.41
CA ASP A 74 -0.64 -26.78 14.16
C ASP A 74 0.35 -27.89 13.75
N HIS A 75 1.32 -27.57 12.87
CA HIS A 75 2.29 -28.56 12.40
C HIS A 75 3.29 -28.98 13.49
N CYS A 76 3.70 -28.07 14.38
CA CYS A 76 4.55 -28.40 15.52
C CYS A 76 3.84 -29.35 16.49
N VAL A 77 2.55 -29.15 16.74
CA VAL A 77 1.76 -30.06 17.60
C VAL A 77 1.65 -31.44 16.97
N GLU A 78 1.36 -31.52 15.67
CA GLU A 78 1.24 -32.80 14.96
C GLU A 78 2.56 -33.60 14.92
N THR A 79 3.70 -32.93 14.76
CA THR A 79 5.00 -33.60 14.59
C THR A 79 5.65 -33.99 15.93
N THR A 80 5.31 -33.30 17.02
CA THR A 80 5.99 -33.46 18.33
C THR A 80 5.30 -34.47 19.25
N VAL A 81 4.03 -34.82 18.96
CA VAL A 81 3.29 -35.80 19.77
C VAL A 81 3.45 -37.20 19.17
N SER A 82 4.15 -38.08 19.88
CA SER A 82 4.24 -39.50 19.55
C SER A 82 3.40 -40.32 20.53
N VAL A 83 2.42 -41.06 20.02
CA VAL A 83 1.62 -41.99 20.84
C VAL A 83 2.35 -43.32 20.90
N VAL A 84 2.83 -43.69 22.09
CA VAL A 84 3.44 -44.99 22.35
C VAL A 84 2.40 -45.91 23.01
N PRO A 85 1.91 -46.95 22.32
CA PRO A 85 0.99 -47.91 22.94
C PRO A 85 1.74 -48.75 23.97
N LEU A 86 1.21 -48.84 25.19
CA LEU A 86 1.76 -49.67 26.24
C LEU A 86 1.15 -51.07 26.20
N PRO A 87 1.95 -52.14 26.26
CA PRO A 87 1.46 -53.51 26.09
C PRO A 87 0.78 -54.08 27.34
N SER A 88 0.84 -53.40 28.51
CA SER A 88 0.10 -53.79 29.72
C SER A 88 -0.09 -52.64 30.72
N GLU A 89 -1.12 -52.74 31.57
CA GLU A 89 -1.36 -51.78 32.67
C GLU A 89 -0.27 -51.86 33.77
N GLU A 90 0.41 -53.01 33.92
CA GLU A 90 1.54 -53.14 34.85
C GLU A 90 2.72 -52.24 34.42
N LEU A 91 3.04 -52.23 33.11
CA LEU A 91 4.06 -51.36 32.53
C LEU A 91 3.70 -49.88 32.69
N LYS A 92 2.43 -49.53 32.48
CA LYS A 92 1.92 -48.17 32.73
C LYS A 92 2.08 -47.76 34.20
N GLY A 93 1.77 -48.64 35.14
CA GLY A 93 1.98 -48.38 36.57
C GLY A 93 3.44 -48.12 36.94
N ARG A 94 4.38 -48.86 36.33
CA ARG A 94 5.83 -48.66 36.52
C ARG A 94 6.35 -47.37 35.89
N ILE A 95 5.86 -47.01 34.70
CA ILE A 95 6.23 -45.77 33.99
C ILE A 95 5.70 -44.53 34.73
N ILE A 96 4.48 -44.57 35.27
CA ILE A 96 3.90 -43.47 36.04
C ILE A 96 4.59 -43.32 37.40
N GLY A 97 4.84 -44.45 38.08
CA GLY A 97 5.42 -44.48 39.42
C GLY A 97 4.46 -43.98 40.51
N ARG A 98 4.84 -44.18 41.78
CA ARG A 98 4.01 -43.79 42.93
C ARG A 98 3.94 -42.26 43.05
N ASP A 99 2.71 -41.73 43.05
CA ASP A 99 2.38 -40.29 43.02
C ASP A 99 2.85 -39.56 41.73
N GLY A 100 3.00 -40.29 40.62
CA GLY A 100 3.39 -39.73 39.32
C GLY A 100 4.83 -39.25 39.24
N ARG A 101 5.70 -39.67 40.17
CA ARG A 101 7.09 -39.19 40.24
C ARG A 101 7.93 -39.55 39.02
N ASN A 102 7.70 -40.72 38.42
CA ASN A 102 8.50 -41.17 37.28
C ASN A 102 8.08 -40.43 36.02
N ILE A 103 6.77 -40.28 35.75
CA ILE A 103 6.30 -39.58 34.55
C ILE A 103 6.68 -38.09 34.55
N LYS A 104 6.70 -37.43 35.72
CA LYS A 104 7.17 -36.04 35.87
C LYS A 104 8.65 -35.82 35.55
N ALA A 105 9.46 -36.88 35.52
CA ALA A 105 10.87 -36.80 35.14
C ALA A 105 11.07 -36.98 33.61
N PHE A 106 10.04 -37.45 32.90
CA PHE A 106 10.02 -37.62 31.44
C PHE A 106 9.33 -36.45 30.71
N GLU A 107 8.55 -35.65 31.43
CA GLU A 107 7.99 -34.35 30.99
C GLU A 107 9.08 -33.26 31.03
#